data_AF-A0AA42B0W3-F1
#
_entry.id   AF-A0AA42B0W3-F1
#
_cell.length_a   1.000
_cell.length_b   1.000
_cell.length_c   1.000
_cell.angle_alpha   90.00
_cell.angle_beta   90.00
_cell.angle_gamma   90.00
#
_symmetry.space_group_name_H-M   'P 1'
#
loop_
_entity.id
_entity.type
_entity.pdbx_description
1 polymer ?
#
loop_
_entity_poly.entity_id
_entity_poly.type
_entity_poly.pdbx_seq_one_letter_code
_entity_poly.pdbx_strand_id
1 'polypeptide(L)'
;MLNHHLAGLLGLGSLFWAGHQIHVSLPINQFLDAGVDPKEIPLPNEFILNQDLLAQLYPTRAVFRKPSRPSRSDRKTRLDPVTWGLWLTDIAHHYLAIAILFLIAGHMYRTNWGIGHGLKDILEAHKGSFTGQGHKGLYEILTTSPYVCHAPFSLGVPVDSRQTKDPLLT
;
A
#
# COMPACT_ATOMS: atom_id res chain seq x y z
N MET A 1 4.36 -14.18 9.62
CA MET A 1 3.39 -13.08 9.78
C MET A 1 3.80 -11.83 8.99
N LEU A 2 4.93 -11.18 9.31
CA LEU A 2 5.29 -9.88 8.71
C LEU A 2 5.38 -9.88 7.17
N ASN A 3 6.04 -10.88 6.58
CA ASN A 3 6.14 -11.00 5.11
C ASN A 3 4.77 -11.13 4.44
N HIS A 4 3.87 -11.90 5.06
CA HIS A 4 2.54 -12.14 4.52
C HIS A 4 1.64 -10.90 4.65
N HIS A 5 1.75 -10.12 5.72
CA HIS A 5 1.01 -8.87 5.85
C HIS A 5 1.55 -7.78 4.92
N LEU A 6 2.88 -7.65 4.78
CA LEU A 6 3.48 -6.66 3.90
C LEU A 6 3.20 -6.99 2.42
N ALA A 7 3.63 -8.16 1.93
CA ALA A 7 3.45 -8.51 0.52
C ALA A 7 1.99 -8.90 0.20
N GLY A 8 1.37 -9.71 1.06
CA GLY A 8 0.02 -10.22 0.83
C GLY A 8 -1.05 -9.17 1.08
N LEU A 9 -1.24 -8.77 2.34
CA LEU A 9 -2.34 -7.86 2.70
C LEU A 9 -2.15 -6.46 2.08
N LEU A 10 -1.00 -5.84 2.27
CA LEU A 10 -0.76 -4.47 1.80
C LEU A 10 -0.37 -4.42 0.32
N GLY A 11 0.54 -5.29 -0.12
CA GLY A 11 1.02 -5.36 -1.50
C GLY A 11 -0.05 -5.80 -2.49
N LEU A 12 -0.57 -7.02 -2.37
CA LEU A 12 -1.61 -7.53 -3.27
C LEU A 12 -2.93 -6.77 -3.12
N GLY A 13 -3.27 -6.31 -1.90
CA GLY A 13 -4.43 -5.44 -1.69
C GLY A 13 -4.34 -4.14 -2.48
N SER A 14 -3.18 -3.47 -2.43
CA SER A 14 -2.95 -2.25 -3.20
C SER A 14 -2.91 -2.51 -4.72
N LEU A 15 -2.37 -3.65 -5.14
CA LEU A 15 -2.33 -4.05 -6.55
C LEU A 15 -3.74 -4.31 -7.11
N PHE A 16 -4.57 -5.03 -6.36
CA PHE A 16 -5.96 -5.29 -6.72
C PHE A 16 -6.76 -3.98 -6.81
N TRP A 17 -6.55 -3.08 -5.84
CA TRP A 17 -7.18 -1.75 -5.88
C TRP A 17 -6.75 -0.94 -7.09
N ALA A 18 -5.46 -0.92 -7.44
CA ALA A 18 -4.98 -0.27 -8.65
C ALA A 18 -5.62 -0.87 -9.92
N GLY A 19 -5.71 -2.20 -10.00
CA GLY A 19 -6.38 -2.89 -11.10
C GLY A 19 -7.86 -2.52 -11.21
N HIS A 20 -8.57 -2.47 -10.09
CA HIS A 20 -9.97 -2.03 -10.05
C HIS A 20 -10.13 -0.57 -10.53
N GLN A 21 -9.26 0.32 -10.07
CA GLN A 21 -9.27 1.73 -10.48
C GLN A 21 -9.03 1.89 -12.00
N ILE A 22 -8.11 1.11 -12.58
CA ILE A 22 -7.77 1.15 -14.01
C ILE A 22 -8.88 0.58 -14.88
N HIS A 23 -9.50 -0.52 -14.46
CA HIS A 23 -10.47 -1.24 -15.29
C HIS A 23 -11.93 -0.82 -15.09
N VAL A 24 -12.26 -0.20 -13.95
CA VAL A 24 -13.64 0.16 -13.59
C VAL A 24 -13.77 1.66 -13.36
N SER A 25 -13.05 2.21 -12.39
CA SER A 25 -13.27 3.60 -11.96
C SER A 25 -12.85 4.61 -13.03
N LEU A 26 -11.73 4.38 -13.70
CA LEU A 26 -11.20 5.29 -14.72
C LEU A 26 -12.07 5.41 -15.98
N PRO A 27 -12.52 4.30 -16.62
CA PRO A 27 -13.44 4.38 -17.75
C PRO A 27 -14.74 5.10 -17.40
N ILE A 28 -15.34 4.77 -16.25
CA ILE A 28 -16.61 5.37 -15.81
C ILE A 28 -16.44 6.87 -15.53
N ASN A 29 -15.36 7.28 -14.86
CA ASN A 29 -15.13 8.69 -14.58
C ASN A 29 -14.97 9.51 -15.86
N GLN A 30 -14.34 8.97 -16.90
CA GLN A 30 -14.24 9.67 -18.19
C GLN A 30 -15.60 9.93 -18.85
N PHE A 31 -16.55 8.98 -18.76
CA PHE A 31 -17.92 9.20 -19.26
C PHE A 31 -18.68 10.22 -18.41
N LEU A 32 -18.49 10.20 -17.08
CA LEU A 32 -19.09 11.17 -16.17
C LEU A 32 -18.54 12.58 -16.40
N ASP A 33 -17.23 12.72 -16.58
CA ASP A 33 -16.56 13.99 -16.89
C ASP A 33 -16.97 14.53 -18.28
N ALA A 34 -17.31 13.64 -19.22
CA ALA A 34 -17.87 13.98 -20.52
C ALA A 34 -19.38 14.34 -20.48
N GLY A 35 -20.03 14.22 -19.31
CA GLY A 35 -21.44 14.59 -19.12
C GLY A 35 -22.45 13.58 -19.66
N VAL A 36 -22.05 12.31 -19.85
CA VAL A 36 -22.97 11.24 -20.28
C VAL A 36 -23.91 10.87 -19.14
N ASP A 37 -25.20 10.65 -19.42
CA ASP A 37 -26.18 10.21 -18.42
C ASP A 37 -25.73 8.85 -17.83
N PRO A 38 -25.66 8.70 -16.49
CA PRO A 38 -25.32 7.44 -15.83
C PRO A 38 -26.08 6.21 -16.32
N LYS A 39 -27.28 6.37 -16.90
CA LYS A 39 -28.08 5.27 -17.48
C LYS A 39 -27.56 4.76 -18.82
N GLU A 40 -26.84 5.61 -19.55
CA GLU A 40 -26.27 5.27 -20.87
C GLU A 40 -24.83 4.75 -20.76
N ILE A 41 -24.22 4.83 -19.58
CA ILE A 41 -22.87 4.35 -19.34
C ILE A 41 -22.84 2.81 -19.41
N PRO A 42 -21.96 2.21 -20.23
CA PRO A 42 -21.76 0.77 -20.27
C PRO A 42 -21.47 0.19 -18.90
N LEU A 43 -21.95 -1.03 -18.64
CA LEU A 43 -21.70 -1.69 -17.36
C LEU A 43 -20.21 -2.00 -17.18
N PRO A 44 -19.70 -2.05 -15.93
CA PRO A 44 -18.28 -2.33 -15.64
C PRO A 44 -17.73 -3.61 -16.29
N ASN A 45 -18.55 -4.64 -16.42
CA ASN A 45 -18.19 -5.91 -17.05
C ASN A 45 -17.94 -5.76 -18.57
N GLU A 46 -18.65 -4.85 -19.24
CA GLU A 46 -18.48 -4.62 -20.68
C GLU A 46 -17.13 -3.98 -20.98
N PHE A 47 -16.60 -3.12 -20.10
CA PHE A 47 -15.25 -2.57 -20.27
C PHE A 47 -14.16 -3.63 -20.17
N ILE A 48 -14.37 -4.69 -19.39
CA ILE A 48 -13.39 -5.79 -19.24
C ILE A 48 -13.43 -6.70 -20.48
N LEU A 49 -14.63 -7.00 -20.97
CA LEU A 49 -14.85 -7.96 -22.06
C LEU A 49 -14.62 -7.33 -23.45
N ASN A 50 -15.02 -6.07 -23.66
CA ASN A 50 -14.90 -5.36 -24.93
C ASN A 50 -13.65 -4.48 -24.94
N GLN A 51 -12.55 -5.01 -25.48
CA GLN A 51 -11.29 -4.26 -25.56
C GLN A 51 -11.37 -3.02 -26.45
N ASP A 52 -12.26 -3.02 -27.44
CA ASP A 52 -12.44 -1.92 -28.39
C ASP A 52 -13.00 -0.65 -27.71
N LEU A 53 -13.88 -0.79 -26.72
CA LEU A 53 -14.41 0.33 -25.94
C LEU A 53 -13.28 1.03 -25.16
N LEU A 54 -12.41 0.24 -24.53
CA LEU A 54 -11.24 0.77 -23.84
C LEU A 54 -10.17 1.33 -24.78
N ALA A 55 -10.04 0.78 -25.99
CA ALA A 55 -9.10 1.29 -27.00
C ALA A 55 -9.51 2.67 -27.53
N GLN A 56 -10.81 2.94 -27.62
CA GLN A 56 -11.34 4.27 -27.97
C GLN A 56 -11.04 5.31 -26.87
N LEU A 57 -11.16 4.92 -25.60
CA LEU A 57 -10.88 5.79 -24.45
C LEU A 57 -9.37 6.01 -24.22
N TYR A 58 -8.57 4.98 -24.46
CA TYR A 58 -7.12 4.98 -24.23
C TYR A 58 -6.38 4.43 -25.47
N PRO A 59 -6.11 5.26 -26.49
CA PRO A 59 -5.49 4.82 -27.74
C PRO A 59 -4.07 4.23 -27.55
N THR A 60 -3.39 4.53 -26.43
CA THR A 60 -2.07 4.02 -26.09
C THR A 60 -2.04 2.59 -25.52
N ARG A 61 -3.19 1.90 -25.38
CA ARG A 61 -3.28 0.56 -24.79
C ARG A 61 -2.51 -0.52 -25.57
N ALA A 62 -2.24 -0.31 -26.85
CA ALA A 62 -1.47 -1.22 -27.70
C ALA A 62 0.00 -1.38 -27.28
N VAL A 63 0.50 -0.60 -26.32
CA VAL A 63 1.93 -0.52 -25.97
C VAL A 63 2.25 -1.14 -24.60
N PHE A 64 1.60 -2.24 -24.21
CA PHE A 64 2.08 -3.03 -23.06
C PHE A 64 3.45 -3.69 -23.33
N ARG A 65 3.83 -3.85 -24.61
CA ARG A 65 5.04 -4.60 -25.03
C ARG A 65 6.32 -3.75 -25.14
N LYS A 66 6.28 -2.44 -24.97
CA LYS A 66 7.48 -1.59 -24.94
C LYS A 66 7.32 -0.50 -23.88
N PRO A 67 8.37 -0.17 -23.09
CA PRO A 67 8.34 1.03 -22.26
C PRO A 67 8.45 2.27 -23.16
N SER A 68 7.38 2.62 -23.88
CA SER A 68 7.27 3.94 -24.48
C SER A 68 6.95 4.92 -23.36
N ARG A 69 7.79 5.93 -23.17
CA ARG A 69 7.52 7.04 -22.24
C ARG A 69 6.11 7.58 -22.53
N PRO A 70 5.23 7.74 -21.53
CA PRO A 70 3.91 8.29 -21.79
C PRO A 70 4.07 9.69 -22.40
N SER A 71 3.41 9.95 -23.52
CA SER A 71 3.23 11.29 -24.06
C SER A 71 2.45 12.10 -23.03
N ARG A 72 3.19 12.75 -22.14
CA ARG A 72 2.67 13.54 -21.03
C ARG A 72 2.32 14.93 -21.55
N SER A 73 1.20 15.00 -22.25
CA SER A 73 0.50 16.23 -22.64
C SER A 73 -0.97 15.96 -22.31
N ASP A 74 -1.63 16.50 -21.30
CA ASP A 74 -1.47 17.76 -20.62
C ASP A 74 -2.09 17.64 -19.23
N ARG A 75 -1.31 17.75 -18.16
CA ARG A 75 -1.90 17.89 -16.82
C ARG A 75 -1.08 18.87 -16.00
N LYS A 76 -1.43 20.15 -16.14
CA LYS A 76 -0.77 21.27 -15.46
C LYS A 76 -1.26 21.48 -14.02
N THR A 77 -2.23 20.69 -13.54
CA THR A 77 -2.77 20.77 -12.17
C THR A 77 -2.95 19.37 -11.56
N ARG A 78 -2.60 19.20 -10.28
CA ARG A 78 -2.82 17.97 -9.49
C ARG A 78 -4.30 17.68 -9.20
N LEU A 79 -5.16 18.67 -9.45
CA LEU A 79 -6.59 18.62 -9.21
C LEU A 79 -7.35 18.69 -10.54
N ASP A 80 -8.47 17.98 -10.57
CA ASP A 80 -9.45 18.06 -11.64
C ASP A 80 -10.26 19.37 -11.49
N PRO A 81 -10.33 20.24 -12.52
CA PRO A 81 -11.10 21.48 -12.48
C PRO A 81 -12.62 21.26 -12.33
N VAL A 82 -13.14 20.07 -12.63
CA VAL A 82 -14.58 19.77 -12.56
C VAL A 82 -14.96 19.26 -11.16
N THR A 83 -14.31 18.18 -10.71
CA THR A 83 -14.65 17.54 -9.43
C THR A 83 -13.91 18.12 -8.22
N TRP A 84 -12.91 18.97 -8.45
CA TRP A 84 -11.97 19.48 -7.43
C TRP A 84 -11.23 18.38 -6.64
N GLY A 85 -11.33 17.13 -7.09
CA GLY A 85 -10.64 15.97 -6.54
C GLY A 85 -9.25 15.76 -7.12
N LEU A 86 -8.52 14.82 -6.54
CA LEU A 86 -7.32 14.27 -7.17
C LEU A 86 -7.72 13.47 -8.41
N TRP A 87 -6.93 13.57 -9.48
CA TRP A 87 -7.14 12.73 -10.66
C TRP A 87 -7.07 11.24 -10.31
N LEU A 88 -8.08 10.47 -10.74
CA LEU A 88 -8.11 9.02 -10.51
C LEU A 88 -6.88 8.31 -11.07
N THR A 89 -6.31 8.82 -12.16
CA THR A 89 -5.07 8.27 -12.75
C THR A 89 -3.86 8.47 -11.84
N ASP A 90 -3.79 9.58 -11.09
CA ASP A 90 -2.71 9.82 -10.12
C ASP A 90 -2.89 8.92 -8.88
N ILE A 91 -4.13 8.70 -8.45
CA ILE A 91 -4.45 7.72 -7.39
C ILE A 91 -4.07 6.31 -7.84
N ALA A 92 -4.49 5.87 -9.03
CA ALA A 92 -4.16 4.54 -9.56
C ALA A 92 -2.64 4.33 -9.68
N HIS A 93 -1.90 5.34 -10.15
CA HIS A 93 -0.44 5.26 -10.23
C HIS A 93 0.22 5.19 -8.84
N HIS A 94 -0.31 5.92 -7.86
CA HIS A 94 0.16 5.86 -6.48
C HIS A 94 -0.04 4.47 -5.85
N TYR A 95 -1.22 3.86 -6.01
CA TYR A 95 -1.48 2.51 -5.53
C TYR A 95 -0.61 1.46 -6.22
N LEU A 96 -0.33 1.63 -7.52
CA LEU A 96 0.62 0.77 -8.22
C LEU A 96 2.04 0.90 -7.64
N ALA A 97 2.49 2.12 -7.36
CA ALA A 97 3.80 2.35 -6.74
C ALA A 97 3.87 1.74 -5.33
N ILE A 98 2.82 1.91 -4.52
CA ILE A 98 2.69 1.31 -3.18
C ILE A 98 2.72 -0.21 -3.26
N ALA A 99 2.00 -0.82 -4.20
CA ALA A 99 1.99 -2.26 -4.39
C ALA A 99 3.40 -2.81 -4.65
N ILE A 100 4.16 -2.16 -5.52
CA ILE A 100 5.54 -2.56 -5.83
C ILE A 100 6.43 -2.42 -4.58
N LEU A 101 6.33 -1.31 -3.85
CA LEU A 101 7.09 -1.09 -2.62
C LEU A 101 6.83 -2.17 -1.58
N PHE A 102 5.56 -2.51 -1.32
CA PHE A 102 5.20 -3.50 -0.30
C PHE A 102 5.47 -4.94 -0.74
N LEU A 103 5.38 -5.25 -2.04
CA LEU A 103 5.82 -6.54 -2.57
C LEU A 103 7.31 -6.74 -2.34
N ILE A 104 8.14 -5.73 -2.61
CA ILE A 104 9.59 -5.81 -2.36
C ILE A 104 9.86 -5.89 -0.85
N ALA A 105 9.22 -5.02 -0.05
CA ALA A 105 9.40 -4.99 1.40
C ALA A 105 9.02 -6.31 2.09
N GLY A 106 7.98 -6.98 1.61
CA GLY A 106 7.55 -8.27 2.17
C GLY A 106 8.52 -9.42 1.93
N HIS A 107 9.56 -9.25 1.09
CA HIS A 107 10.61 -10.25 0.86
C HIS A 107 11.91 -9.93 1.62
N MET A 108 11.96 -8.86 2.42
CA MET A 108 13.19 -8.47 3.14
C MET A 108 13.54 -9.42 4.29
N TYR A 109 12.55 -10.05 4.93
CA TYR A 109 12.77 -10.87 6.13
C TYR A 109 12.90 -12.35 5.80
N ARG A 110 13.74 -13.02 6.60
CA ARG A 110 14.14 -14.41 6.39
C ARG A 110 12.95 -15.36 6.44
N THR A 111 12.89 -16.27 5.46
CA THR A 111 11.92 -17.38 5.40
C THR A 111 12.65 -18.73 5.39
N ASN A 112 11.89 -19.83 5.25
CA ASN A 112 12.42 -21.20 5.23
C ASN A 112 13.49 -21.44 4.14
N TRP A 113 13.57 -20.59 3.11
CA TRP A 113 14.59 -20.66 2.06
C TRP A 113 15.93 -20.02 2.43
N GLY A 114 16.11 -19.58 3.67
CA GLY A 114 17.39 -19.09 4.18
C GLY A 114 17.79 -17.69 3.71
N ILE A 115 17.09 -17.12 2.72
CA ILE A 115 17.29 -15.76 2.17
C ILE A 115 16.46 -14.75 2.96
N GLY A 116 17.07 -13.61 3.28
CA GLY A 116 16.45 -12.48 4.00
C GLY A 116 17.05 -12.25 5.39
N HIS A 117 16.63 -11.17 6.04
CA HIS A 117 17.18 -10.75 7.33
C HIS A 117 16.38 -11.31 8.50
N GLY A 118 17.07 -11.75 9.55
CA GLY A 118 16.44 -12.03 10.84
C GLY A 118 16.13 -10.71 11.57
N LEU A 119 14.91 -10.54 12.05
CA LEU A 119 14.53 -9.36 12.84
C LEU A 119 15.43 -9.22 14.08
N LYS A 120 15.64 -10.31 14.82
CA LYS A 120 16.55 -10.32 15.97
C LYS A 120 17.96 -9.87 15.60
N ASP A 121 18.51 -10.38 14.50
CA ASP A 121 19.85 -10.03 14.03
C ASP A 121 19.95 -8.53 13.68
N ILE A 122 18.93 -7.98 13.01
CA ILE A 122 18.87 -6.54 12.69
C ILE A 122 18.85 -5.73 13.99
N LEU A 123 17.99 -6.08 14.95
CA LEU A 123 17.86 -5.32 16.20
C LEU A 123 19.15 -5.35 17.01
N GLU A 124 19.75 -6.52 17.18
CA GLU A 124 20.98 -6.67 17.97
C GLU A 124 22.21 -6.04 17.31
N ALA A 125 22.22 -5.92 15.97
CA ALA A 125 23.28 -5.22 15.23
C ALA A 125 23.23 -3.70 15.41
N HIS A 126 22.07 -3.12 15.77
CA HIS A 126 21.93 -1.68 15.99
C HIS A 126 22.41 -1.29 17.40
N LYS A 127 23.72 -1.05 17.51
CA LYS A 127 24.38 -0.49 18.71
C LYS A 127 25.21 0.73 18.32
N GLY A 128 25.12 1.78 19.13
CA GLY A 128 25.87 3.03 18.93
C GLY A 128 26.74 3.34 20.15
N SER A 129 27.75 4.17 19.95
CA SER A 129 28.72 4.56 21.00
C SER A 129 28.06 5.15 22.25
N PHE A 130 26.88 5.75 22.12
CA PHE A 130 26.12 6.37 23.22
C PHE A 130 24.95 5.52 23.72
N THR A 131 24.60 4.42 23.07
CA THR A 131 23.38 3.64 23.36
C THR A 131 23.62 2.32 24.09
N GLY A 132 24.84 2.08 24.58
CA GLY A 132 25.17 0.92 25.42
C GLY A 132 24.87 -0.42 24.73
N GLN A 133 23.91 -1.20 25.27
CA GLN A 133 23.52 -2.50 24.71
C GLN A 133 22.59 -2.41 23.48
N GLY A 134 22.18 -1.20 23.06
CA GLY A 134 21.30 -1.00 21.89
C GLY A 134 19.93 -1.67 22.06
N HIS A 135 19.40 -2.28 20.99
CA HIS A 135 18.09 -2.96 21.00
C HIS A 135 18.14 -4.44 21.45
N LYS A 136 19.15 -4.85 22.21
CA LYS A 136 19.27 -6.22 22.72
C LYS A 136 18.11 -6.55 23.67
N GLY A 137 17.42 -7.67 23.47
CA GLY A 137 16.27 -8.08 24.29
C GLY A 137 14.91 -7.54 23.82
N LEU A 138 14.89 -6.59 22.88
CA LEU A 138 13.64 -5.98 22.41
C LEU A 138 12.82 -6.95 21.56
N TYR A 139 13.47 -7.82 20.78
CA TYR A 139 12.78 -8.87 20.04
C TYR A 139 12.01 -9.79 20.99
N GLU A 140 12.65 -10.24 22.08
CA GLU A 140 12.05 -11.10 23.09
C GLU A 140 10.86 -10.41 23.79
N ILE A 141 10.97 -9.12 24.11
CA ILE A 141 9.87 -8.34 24.69
C ILE A 141 8.67 -8.25 23.72
N LEU A 142 8.93 -7.97 22.44
CA LEU A 142 7.90 -7.84 21.41
C LEU A 142 7.19 -9.16 21.09
N THR A 143 7.89 -10.30 21.15
CA THR A 143 7.33 -11.60 20.78
C THR A 143 6.75 -12.40 21.94
N THR A 144 7.20 -12.16 23.17
CA THR A 144 6.89 -13.04 24.32
C THR A 144 5.98 -12.38 25.35
N SER A 145 6.02 -11.04 25.49
CA SER A 145 5.19 -10.40 26.51
C SER A 145 3.72 -10.39 26.11
N PRO A 146 2.76 -10.80 26.97
CA PRO A 146 1.33 -10.77 26.62
C PRO A 146 0.84 -9.34 26.37
N TYR A 147 1.30 -8.36 27.14
CA TYR A 147 0.99 -6.94 26.94
C TYR A 147 1.40 -6.42 25.56
N VAL A 148 2.50 -6.94 24.98
CA VAL A 148 2.95 -6.56 23.64
C VAL A 148 2.51 -7.54 22.55
N CYS A 149 2.25 -8.80 22.86
CA CYS A 149 1.66 -9.75 21.94
C CYS A 149 0.19 -9.38 21.62
N HIS A 150 -0.47 -8.68 22.56
CA HIS A 150 -1.71 -7.93 22.34
C HIS A 150 -1.48 -6.48 21.82
N ALA A 151 -0.28 -6.10 21.32
CA ALA A 151 0.07 -4.73 20.90
C ALA A 151 -0.42 -4.18 19.56
N PRO A 152 -1.30 -4.79 18.74
CA PRO A 152 -1.97 -3.96 17.73
C PRO A 152 -2.64 -2.73 18.37
N PHE A 153 -2.99 -2.83 19.66
CA PHE A 153 -3.60 -1.75 20.43
C PHE A 153 -2.60 -0.86 21.18
N SER A 154 -1.50 -1.40 21.73
CA SER A 154 -0.65 -0.64 22.66
C SER A 154 0.53 0.11 22.03
N LEU A 155 0.96 -0.21 20.81
CA LEU A 155 1.94 0.60 20.05
C LEU A 155 1.28 1.75 19.27
N GLY A 156 -0.05 1.72 19.11
CA GLY A 156 -0.85 2.79 18.49
C GLY A 156 -1.36 3.84 19.48
N VAL A 157 -1.29 3.57 20.79
CA VAL A 157 -1.70 4.49 21.86
C VAL A 157 -0.48 4.73 22.75
N PRO A 158 0.00 5.97 22.92
CA PRO A 158 1.07 6.23 23.89
C PRO A 158 0.60 5.78 25.28
N VAL A 159 1.38 4.90 25.90
CA VAL A 159 1.14 4.44 27.28
C VAL A 159 1.14 5.67 28.19
N ASP A 160 -0.02 6.04 28.76
CA ASP A 160 -0.11 7.04 29.83
C ASP A 160 0.67 6.48 31.03
N SER A 161 1.75 7.16 31.41
CA SER A 161 2.69 6.78 32.46
C SER A 161 2.10 6.88 33.89
N ARG A 162 0.78 6.79 34.06
CA ARG A 162 0.05 6.96 35.33
C ARG A 162 -0.45 5.68 35.98
N GLN A 163 -0.03 4.50 35.50
CA GLN A 163 -0.32 3.22 36.18
C GLN A 163 0.93 2.53 36.73
N THR A 164 1.72 3.29 37.51
CA THR A 164 2.58 2.69 38.54
C THR A 164 2.15 3.28 39.88
N LYS A 165 1.14 2.67 40.51
CA LYS A 165 0.95 2.78 41.96
C LYS A 165 1.09 1.39 42.54
N ASP A 166 2.02 1.31 43.48
CA ASP A 166 2.55 0.10 44.10
C ASP A 166 1.48 -0.71 44.84
N PRO A 167 1.52 -2.05 44.80
CA PRO A 167 0.89 -2.88 45.81
C PRO A 167 1.97 -3.37 46.79
N LEU A 168 2.34 -2.51 47.73
CA LEU A 168 3.04 -2.92 48.94
C LEU A 168 2.35 -2.22 50.11
N LEU A 169 1.39 -2.92 50.73
CA LEU A 169 0.97 -2.83 52.13
C LEU A 169 -0.28 -3.70 52.33
N THR A 170 -0.06 -4.96 52.70
CA THR A 170 -0.69 -5.70 53.81
C THR A 170 0.00 -7.05 53.94
#